data_AF-A0A661CU41-F1
#
_entry.id   AF-A0A661CU41-F1
#
_cell.length_a   1.000
_cell.length_b   1.000
_cell.length_c   1.000
_cell.angle_alpha   90.00
_cell.angle_beta   90.00
_cell.angle_gamma   90.00
#
_symmetry.space_group_name_H-M   'P 1'
#
loop_
_entity.id
_entity.type
_entity.pdbx_description
1 polymer ?
#
loop_
_entity_poly.entity_id
_entity_poly.type
_entity_poly.pdbx_seq_one_letter_code
_entity_poly.pdbx_strand_id
1 'polypeptide(L)'
;KNLRILEAQVDKQGPYFNGEQFTLVDSTYAPLFLRMKHLFDTVKFYEPEELPRIKSWSENLLVLDAMKNSVVGDFSEIFRHFVRRKGNGGYIDTLMG
;
A
#
# COMPACT_ATOMS: atom_id res chain seq x y z
N LYS A 1 12.45 -9.52 5.18
CA LYS A 1 13.82 -8.97 5.04
C LYS A 1 13.82 -7.60 4.33
N ASN A 2 13.19 -7.47 3.16
CA ASN A 2 13.23 -6.22 2.37
C ASN A 2 12.46 -5.04 2.99
N LEU A 3 11.30 -5.28 3.62
CA LEU A 3 10.52 -4.20 4.24
C LEU A 3 11.23 -3.52 5.42
N ARG A 4 12.05 -4.26 6.18
CA ARG A 4 12.86 -3.66 7.27
C ARG A 4 13.97 -2.75 6.73
N ILE A 5 14.50 -3.05 5.55
CA ILE A 5 15.46 -2.18 4.87
C ILE A 5 14.75 -0.91 4.39
N LEU A 6 13.57 -1.06 3.75
CA LEU A 6 12.78 0.09 3.32
C LEU A 6 12.39 0.98 4.51
N GLU A 7 11.89 0.38 5.59
CA GLU A 7 11.57 1.07 6.84
C GLU A 7 12.75 1.91 7.32
N ALA A 8 13.97 1.37 7.30
CA ALA A 8 15.17 2.11 7.70
C ALA A 8 15.44 3.36 6.84
N GLN A 9 15.06 3.36 5.57
CA GLN A 9 15.28 4.45 4.62
C GLN A 9 14.19 5.52 4.65
N VAL A 10 12.96 5.17 5.03
CA VAL A 10 11.88 6.16 5.17
C VAL A 10 12.26 7.15 6.28
N ASP A 11 12.04 8.44 6.00
CA ASP A 11 12.26 9.49 6.97
C ASP A 11 11.50 9.23 8.28
N LYS A 12 12.06 9.72 9.39
CA LYS A 12 11.52 9.44 10.73
C LYS A 12 10.39 10.39 11.13
N GLN A 13 10.28 11.56 10.50
CA GLN A 13 9.47 12.65 11.00
C GLN A 13 8.54 13.24 9.94
N GLY A 14 8.99 13.32 8.69
CA GLY A 14 8.23 13.91 7.61
C GLY A 14 7.18 12.99 7.00
N PRO A 15 6.20 13.56 6.30
CA PRO A 15 5.06 12.83 5.77
C PRO A 15 5.40 11.92 4.56
N TYR A 16 6.53 12.16 3.89
CA TYR A 16 6.95 11.48 2.67
C TYR A 16 8.27 10.73 2.85
N PHE A 17 8.66 9.98 1.82
CA PHE A 17 9.84 9.10 1.86
C PHE A 17 11.12 9.81 2.32
N ASN A 18 11.36 11.02 1.82
CA ASN A 18 12.54 11.85 2.11
C ASN A 18 12.21 13.07 3.01
N GLY A 19 11.15 12.99 3.81
CA GLY A 19 10.76 14.05 4.74
C GLY A 19 9.58 14.88 4.24
N GLU A 20 9.73 16.21 4.19
CA GLU A 20 8.63 17.16 3.92
C GLU A 20 8.21 17.26 2.45
N GLN A 21 9.10 16.91 1.52
CA GLN A 21 8.84 17.07 0.09
C GLN A 21 8.39 15.76 -0.54
N PHE A 22 7.28 15.83 -1.29
CA PHE A 22 6.84 14.73 -2.13
C PHE A 22 7.82 14.52 -3.29
N THR A 23 8.22 13.27 -3.52
CA THR A 23 9.22 12.89 -4.51
C THR A 23 8.71 11.81 -5.47
N LEU A 24 9.55 11.45 -6.45
CA LEU A 24 9.26 10.34 -7.36
C LEU A 24 9.06 9.01 -6.62
N VAL A 25 9.78 8.79 -5.51
CA VAL A 25 9.64 7.56 -4.71
C VAL A 25 8.22 7.46 -4.17
N ASP A 26 7.68 8.55 -3.63
CA ASP A 26 6.31 8.62 -3.13
C ASP A 26 5.29 8.26 -4.20
N SER A 27 5.40 8.88 -5.39
CA SER A 27 4.49 8.59 -6.51
C SER A 27 4.56 7.15 -7.00
N THR A 28 5.73 6.51 -6.89
CA THR A 28 5.93 5.11 -7.30
C THR A 28 5.30 4.14 -6.30
N TYR A 29 5.39 4.45 -5.01
CA TYR A 29 4.88 3.60 -3.94
C TYR A 29 3.39 3.82 -3.63
N ALA A 30 2.84 5.01 -3.86
CA ALA A 30 1.43 5.30 -3.54
C ALA A 30 0.44 4.32 -4.20
N PRO A 31 0.55 3.96 -5.50
CA PRO A 31 -0.32 2.96 -6.11
C PRO A 31 -0.13 1.55 -5.55
N LEU A 32 1.06 1.21 -5.06
CA LEU A 32 1.31 -0.07 -4.40
C LEU A 32 0.59 -0.11 -3.05
N PHE A 33 0.74 0.93 -2.22
CA PHE A 33 0.04 1.02 -0.94
C PHE A 33 -1.48 0.99 -1.10
N LEU A 34 -2.03 1.60 -2.15
CA LEU A 34 -3.47 1.55 -2.41
C LEU A 34 -3.95 0.12 -2.67
N ARG A 35 -3.23 -0.61 -3.54
CA ARG A 35 -3.56 -2.02 -3.84
C ARG A 35 -3.40 -2.90 -2.60
N MET A 36 -2.34 -2.69 -1.84
CA MET A 36 -2.15 -3.41 -0.60
C MET A 36 -3.29 -3.11 0.37
N LYS A 37 -3.70 -1.85 0.57
CA LYS A 37 -4.86 -1.47 1.43
C LYS A 37 -6.12 -2.26 1.07
N HIS A 38 -6.42 -2.40 -0.22
CA HIS A 38 -7.60 -3.15 -0.67
C HIS A 38 -7.47 -4.67 -0.56
N LEU A 39 -6.25 -5.19 -0.42
CA LEU A 39 -5.98 -6.59 -0.10
C LEU A 39 -5.86 -6.82 1.42
N PHE A 40 -5.48 -5.79 2.19
CA PHE A 40 -5.20 -5.85 3.63
C PHE A 40 -6.43 -6.16 4.47
N ASP A 41 -7.64 -5.85 3.98
CA ASP A 41 -8.88 -6.25 4.65
C ASP A 41 -8.97 -7.79 4.81
N THR A 42 -8.17 -8.55 4.04
CA THR A 42 -8.19 -10.02 4.05
C THR A 42 -6.79 -10.64 4.24
N VAL A 43 -5.70 -9.93 3.93
CA VAL A 43 -4.32 -10.47 4.00
C VAL A 43 -3.38 -9.53 4.76
N LYS A 44 -2.86 -10.00 5.90
CA LYS A 44 -1.89 -9.24 6.70
C LYS A 44 -0.47 -9.39 6.12
N PHE A 45 -0.03 -8.45 5.27
CA PHE A 45 1.29 -8.49 4.62
C PHE A 45 2.48 -8.11 5.53
N TYR A 46 2.23 -7.32 6.57
CA TYR A 46 3.21 -6.97 7.61
C TYR A 46 2.50 -6.55 8.90
N GLU A 47 3.24 -6.57 10.01
CA GLU A 47 2.81 -6.04 11.30
C GLU A 47 3.08 -4.53 11.34
N PRO A 48 2.04 -3.66 11.34
CA PRO A 48 2.23 -2.22 11.30
C PRO A 48 3.05 -1.67 12.47
N GLU A 49 3.00 -2.35 13.61
CA GLU A 49 3.76 -2.03 14.82
C GLU A 49 5.26 -2.29 14.64
N GLU A 50 5.66 -3.22 13.76
CA GLU A 50 7.07 -3.46 13.43
C GLU A 50 7.62 -2.44 12.42
N LEU A 51 6.76 -1.80 11.63
CA LEU A 51 7.14 -0.90 10.53
C LEU A 51 6.39 0.45 10.61
N PRO A 52 6.60 1.22 11.69
CA PRO A 52 5.81 2.43 11.96
C PRO A 52 6.02 3.55 10.93
N ARG A 53 7.20 3.66 10.31
CA ARG A 53 7.45 4.70 9.31
C ARG A 53 6.79 4.37 7.99
N ILE A 54 6.86 3.11 7.54
CA ILE A 54 6.10 2.66 6.37
C ILE A 54 4.60 2.84 6.61
N LYS A 55 4.10 2.55 7.82
CA LYS A 55 2.69 2.78 8.18
C LYS A 55 2.33 4.27 7.98
N SER A 56 3.03 5.18 8.66
CA SER A 56 2.78 6.63 8.58
C SER A 56 2.87 7.13 7.14
N TRP A 57 3.92 6.75 6.42
CA TRP A 57 4.13 7.10 5.02
C TRP A 57 2.98 6.64 4.13
N SER A 58 2.53 5.39 4.27
CA SER A 58 1.41 4.87 3.49
C SER A 58 0.10 5.62 3.79
N GLU A 59 -0.16 5.95 5.06
CA GLU A 59 -1.36 6.69 5.47
C GLU A 59 -1.38 8.10 4.86
N ASN A 60 -0.24 8.78 4.87
CA ASN A 60 -0.10 10.12 4.27
C ASN A 60 -0.30 10.10 2.76
N LEU A 61 0.24 9.10 2.05
CA LEU A 61 0.06 9.01 0.60
C LEU A 61 -1.39 8.70 0.21
N LEU A 62 -2.08 7.85 0.97
CA LEU A 62 -3.43 7.40 0.63
C LEU A 62 -4.52 8.44 0.86
N VAL A 63 -4.24 9.50 1.62
CA VAL A 63 -5.19 10.61 1.82
C VAL A 63 -5.07 11.71 0.78
N LEU A 64 -4.03 11.69 -0.07
CA LEU A 64 -3.83 12.67 -1.13
C LEU A 64 -5.01 12.68 -2.12
N ASP A 65 -5.46 13.87 -2.53
CA ASP A 65 -6.54 14.00 -3.51
C ASP A 65 -6.17 13.38 -4.86
N ALA A 66 -4.90 13.50 -5.27
CA ALA A 66 -4.39 12.82 -6.47
C ALA A 66 -4.59 11.30 -6.40
N MET A 67 -4.44 10.68 -5.23
CA MET A 67 -4.67 9.26 -5.04
C MET A 67 -6.15 8.92 -5.05
N LYS A 68 -6.98 9.67 -4.32
CA LYS A 68 -8.45 9.44 -4.27
C LYS A 68 -9.09 9.56 -5.64
N ASN A 69 -8.65 10.54 -6.44
CA ASN A 69 -9.18 10.81 -7.78
C ASN A 69 -8.54 9.95 -8.87
N SER A 70 -7.50 9.16 -8.56
CA SER A 70 -6.83 8.27 -9.54
C SER A 70 -7.58 6.97 -9.80
N VAL A 71 -8.57 6.63 -8.97
CA VAL A 71 -9.33 5.38 -9.05
C VAL A 71 -10.83 5.65 -9.06
N VAL A 72 -11.56 4.75 -9.70
CA VAL A 72 -13.03 4.74 -9.67
C VAL A 72 -13.54 4.30 -8.29
N GLY A 73 -14.75 4.71 -7.91
CA GLY A 73 -15.29 4.46 -6.57
C GLY A 73 -15.42 2.98 -6.18
N ASP A 74 -15.57 2.10 -7.17
CA ASP A 74 -15.69 0.65 -7.07
C ASP A 74 -14.35 -0.10 -7.29
N PHE A 75 -13.22 0.63 -7.32
CA PHE A 75 -11.91 0.06 -7.62
C PHE A 75 -11.54 -1.13 -6.72
N SER A 76 -11.87 -1.08 -5.42
CA SER A 76 -11.55 -2.16 -4.48
C SER A 76 -12.19 -3.49 -4.89
N GLU A 77 -13.45 -3.43 -5.37
CA GLU A 77 -14.18 -4.61 -5.82
C GLU A 77 -13.61 -5.14 -7.14
N ILE A 78 -13.41 -4.25 -8.12
CA ILE A 78 -12.80 -4.58 -9.42
C ILE A 78 -11.43 -5.24 -9.21
N PHE A 79 -10.60 -4.68 -8.33
CA PHE A 79 -9.27 -5.19 -8.05
C PHE A 79 -9.32 -6.56 -7.39
N ARG A 80 -10.18 -6.78 -6.38
CA ARG A 80 -10.35 -8.12 -5.76
C ARG A 80 -10.81 -9.15 -6.77
N HIS A 81 -11.80 -8.84 -7.61
CA HIS A 81 -12.25 -9.74 -8.68
C HIS A 81 -11.13 -10.06 -9.67
N PHE A 82 -10.33 -9.06 -10.05
CA PHE A 82 -9.17 -9.27 -10.90
C PHE A 82 -8.15 -10.22 -10.26
N VAL A 83 -7.80 -10.00 -8.98
CA VAL A 83 -6.83 -10.85 -8.27
C VAL A 83 -7.35 -12.28 -8.12
N ARG A 84 -8.63 -12.48 -7.77
CA ARG A 84 -9.24 -13.83 -7.71
C ARG A 84 -9.18 -14.53 -9.07
N ARG A 85 -9.65 -13.86 -10.13
CA ARG A 85 -9.67 -14.40 -11.50
C ARG A 85 -8.27 -14.74 -12.01
N LYS A 86 -7.27 -13.92 -11.69
CA LYS A 86 -5.87 -14.16 -12.10
C LYS A 86 -5.14 -15.15 -11.20
N GLY A 87 -5.49 -15.20 -9.92
CA GLY A 87 -4.90 -16.09 -8.93
C GLY A 87 -5.22 -17.55 -9.20
N ASN A 88 -6.43 -17.86 -9.68
CA ASN A 88 -6.83 -19.20 -10.13
C ASN A 88 -6.45 -20.31 -9.14
N GLY A 89 -6.78 -20.15 -7.85
CA GLY A 89 -6.38 -21.07 -6.78
C GLY A 89 -4.97 -20.86 -6.21
N GLY A 90 -4.27 -19.80 -6.61
CA GLY A 90 -2.97 -19.41 -6.04
C GLY A 90 -3.08 -18.90 -4.60
N TYR A 91 -1.93 -18.75 -3.92
CA TYR A 91 -1.86 -18.45 -2.49
C TYR A 91 -2.69 -17.23 -2.04
N ILE A 92 -2.65 -16.13 -2.78
CA ILE A 92 -3.42 -14.92 -2.43
C ILE A 92 -4.93 -15.15 -2.65
N ASP A 93 -5.32 -15.92 -3.67
CA ASP A 93 -6.72 -16.29 -3.91
C ASP A 93 -7.27 -17.14 -2.76
N THR A 94 -6.49 -18.11 -2.27
CA THR A 94 -6.89 -18.94 -1.13
C THR A 94 -7.03 -18.17 0.17
N LEU A 95 -6.24 -17.09 0.37
CA LEU A 95 -6.37 -16.25 1.56
C LEU A 95 -7.54 -15.27 1.47
N MET A 96 -8.04 -14.99 0.27
CA MET A 96 -9.21 -14.15 0.03
C MET A 96 -10.53 -14.93 -0.01
N GLY A 97 -10.48 -16.25 0.21
CA GLY A 97 -11.61 -17.19 0.18
C GLY A 97 -12.50 -17.11 1.41
#